data_AF-A0A7K8ZXV1-F1
#
_entry.id   AF-A0A7K8ZXV1-F1
#
_cell.length_a   1.000
_cell.length_b   1.000
_cell.length_c   1.000
_cell.angle_alpha   90.00
_cell.angle_beta   90.00
_cell.angle_gamma   90.00
#
_symmetry.space_group_name_H-M   'P 1'
#
loop_
_entity.id
_entity.type
_entity.pdbx_description
1 polymer ?
#
loop_
_entity_poly.entity_id
_entity_poly.type
_entity_poly.pdbx_seq_one_letter_code
_entity_poly.pdbx_strand_id
1 'polypeptide(L)'
;VVAQGQNVSVNGAAVLEGHPYLRKGLGVTWPGEWVAVASSLGVRVAWDGHLAVTVTAEPELRGGTWGLCGTYTDNPADDFMRPDGDIAPFAAAFGNSWKV
;
A
#
# COMPACT_ATOMS: atom_id res chain seq x y z
N VAL A 1 -2.77 11.74 0.21
CA VAL A 1 -1.78 11.73 -0.88
C VAL A 1 -2.48 11.13 -2.08
N VAL A 2 -2.31 11.69 -3.27
CA VAL A 2 -2.82 11.11 -4.52
C VAL A 2 -1.66 10.99 -5.47
N ALA A 3 -1.59 9.87 -6.18
CA ALA A 3 -0.56 9.62 -7.17
C ALA A 3 -1.15 9.07 -8.48
N GLN A 4 -0.60 9.52 -9.60
CA GLN A 4 -0.99 9.09 -10.94
C GLN A 4 0.22 9.15 -11.87
N GLY A 5 0.70 8.01 -12.35
CA GLY A 5 2.00 7.92 -13.01
C GLY A 5 3.11 8.38 -12.06
N GLN A 6 3.97 9.29 -12.51
CA GLN A 6 5.03 9.93 -11.72
C GLN A 6 4.52 11.09 -10.84
N ASN A 7 3.31 11.61 -11.10
CA ASN A 7 2.78 12.80 -10.46
C ASN A 7 2.23 12.48 -9.07
N VAL A 8 2.68 13.22 -8.05
CA VAL A 8 2.21 13.09 -6.66
C VAL A 8 1.66 14.41 -6.15
N SER A 9 0.56 14.35 -5.39
CA SER A 9 0.03 15.47 -4.64
C SER A 9 -0.23 15.12 -3.17
N VAL A 10 0.02 16.09 -2.28
CA VAL A 10 -0.21 16.00 -0.84
C VAL A 10 -1.20 17.09 -0.45
N ASN A 11 -2.40 16.69 -0.03
CA ASN A 11 -3.51 17.60 0.32
C ASN A 11 -3.84 18.60 -0.81
N GLY A 12 -3.82 18.13 -2.06
CA GLY A 12 -4.09 18.94 -3.25
C GLY A 12 -2.91 19.78 -3.76
N ALA A 13 -1.80 19.88 -3.01
CA ALA A 13 -0.59 20.54 -3.47
C ALA A 13 0.32 19.55 -4.21
N ALA A 14 0.75 19.90 -5.42
CA ALA A 14 1.69 19.08 -6.20
C ALA A 14 3.05 18.98 -5.51
N VAL A 15 3.66 17.80 -5.58
CA VAL A 15 5.04 17.56 -5.17
C VAL A 15 5.91 17.53 -6.43
N LEU A 16 7.02 18.26 -6.40
CA LEU A 16 7.98 18.28 -7.51
C LEU A 16 8.61 16.90 -7.70
N GLU A 17 8.46 16.36 -8.91
CA GLU A 17 9.06 15.09 -9.31
C GLU A 17 10.59 15.10 -9.16
N GLY A 18 11.16 13.97 -8.74
CA GLY A 18 12.61 13.81 -8.56
C GLY A 18 13.19 14.49 -7.31
N HIS A 19 12.41 15.30 -6.59
CA HIS A 19 12.85 16.00 -5.39
C HIS A 19 12.27 15.38 -4.12
N PRO A 20 13.10 14.79 -3.22
CA PRO A 20 12.60 14.19 -1.99
C PRO A 20 11.72 15.17 -1.21
N TYR A 21 10.49 14.75 -0.91
CA TYR A 21 9.54 15.51 -0.12
C TYR A 21 9.42 14.87 1.26
N LEU A 22 9.59 15.66 2.32
CA LEU A 22 9.39 15.23 3.70
C LEU A 22 8.50 16.24 4.42
N ARG A 23 7.37 15.79 4.95
CA ARG A 23 6.49 16.64 5.76
C ARG A 23 5.68 15.82 6.75
N LYS A 24 5.81 16.16 8.05
CA LYS A 24 4.98 15.61 9.14
C LYS A 24 4.84 14.07 9.10
N GLY A 25 5.97 13.36 8.95
CA GLY A 25 5.97 11.89 8.90
C GLY A 25 5.61 11.28 7.54
N LEU A 26 5.28 12.09 6.53
CA LEU A 26 5.11 11.64 5.15
C LEU A 26 6.40 11.90 4.36
N GLY A 27 6.86 10.88 3.63
CA GLY A 27 7.94 10.99 2.66
C GLY A 27 7.51 10.61 1.24
N VAL A 28 8.01 11.32 0.23
CA VAL A 28 7.88 10.95 -1.19
C VAL A 28 9.26 10.95 -1.84
N THR A 29 9.60 9.88 -2.54
CA THR A 29 10.87 9.70 -3.25
C THR A 29 10.65 9.04 -4.61
N TRP A 30 11.66 9.14 -5.48
CA TRP A 30 11.68 8.57 -6.82
C TRP A 30 12.87 7.61 -7.01
N PRO A 31 12.83 6.41 -6.41
CA PRO A 31 13.89 5.41 -6.58
C PRO A 31 13.87 4.80 -7.99
N GLY A 32 14.72 5.30 -8.88
CA GLY A 32 14.72 4.89 -10.29
C GLY A 32 13.41 5.30 -10.97
N GLU A 33 12.78 4.35 -11.67
CA GLU A 33 11.49 4.59 -12.36
C GLU A 33 10.27 4.50 -11.42
N TRP A 34 10.48 4.17 -10.15
CA TRP A 34 9.39 4.01 -9.19
C TRP A 34 9.16 5.31 -8.44
N VAL A 35 7.92 5.52 -8.03
CA VAL A 35 7.58 6.48 -6.99
C VAL A 35 7.32 5.74 -5.70
N ALA A 36 7.82 6.25 -4.58
CA ALA A 36 7.60 5.67 -3.27
C ALA A 36 7.06 6.72 -2.29
N VAL A 37 5.98 6.36 -1.60
CA VAL A 37 5.38 7.13 -0.51
C VAL A 37 5.58 6.35 0.78
N ALA A 38 6.26 6.95 1.76
CA ALA A 38 6.49 6.38 3.07
C ALA A 38 5.75 7.18 4.15
N SER A 39 5.24 6.48 5.16
CA SER A 39 4.60 7.06 6.33
C SER A 39 5.37 6.70 7.59
N SER A 40 5.42 7.60 8.57
CA SER A 40 5.92 7.34 9.93
C SER A 40 5.10 6.31 10.70
N LEU A 41 4.01 5.81 10.13
CA LEU A 41 3.24 4.68 10.63
C LEU A 41 3.84 3.32 10.25
N GLY A 42 5.02 3.30 9.60
CA GLY A 42 5.70 2.06 9.21
C GLY A 42 5.15 1.42 7.92
N VAL A 43 4.52 2.21 7.05
CA VAL A 43 4.01 1.74 5.75
C VAL A 43 4.70 2.49 4.63
N ARG A 44 5.16 1.75 3.62
CA ARG A 44 5.64 2.28 2.34
C ARG A 44 4.85 1.66 1.20
N VAL A 45 4.37 2.51 0.30
CA VAL A 45 3.77 2.10 -0.97
C VAL A 45 4.68 2.60 -2.09
N ALA A 46 5.06 1.71 -3.00
CA ALA A 46 5.82 2.05 -4.19
C ALA A 46 5.10 1.53 -5.44
N TRP A 47 5.14 2.29 -6.52
CA TRP A 47 4.57 1.87 -7.81
C TRP A 47 5.45 2.33 -8.97
N ASP A 48 5.36 1.61 -10.10
CA ASP A 48 6.15 1.84 -11.31
C ASP A 48 5.51 2.84 -12.29
N GLY A 49 4.42 3.48 -11.89
CA GLY A 49 3.60 4.35 -12.74
C GLY A 49 2.63 3.62 -13.66
N HIS A 50 2.62 2.27 -13.67
CA HIS A 50 1.76 1.44 -14.51
C HIS A 50 0.95 0.42 -13.69
N LEU A 51 1.42 -0.82 -13.59
CA LEU A 51 0.64 -1.97 -13.09
C LEU A 51 1.24 -2.58 -11.83
N ALA A 52 2.51 -2.28 -11.52
CA ALA A 52 3.17 -2.87 -10.37
C ALA A 52 3.03 -1.95 -9.17
N VAL A 53 2.54 -2.53 -8.06
CA VAL A 53 2.47 -1.87 -6.76
C VAL A 53 3.06 -2.80 -5.72
N THR A 54 3.95 -2.25 -4.90
CA THR A 54 4.55 -2.94 -3.76
C THR A 54 4.16 -2.20 -2.49
N VAL A 55 3.61 -2.94 -1.53
CA VAL A 55 3.34 -2.44 -0.17
C VAL A 55 4.33 -3.11 0.78
N THR A 56 4.98 -2.31 1.61
CA THR A 56 5.88 -2.78 2.66
C THR A 56 5.34 -2.27 3.99
N ALA A 57 5.11 -3.19 4.92
CA ALA A 57 4.71 -2.91 6.29
C ALA A 57 5.86 -3.29 7.23
N GLU A 58 6.15 -2.45 8.21
CA GLU A 58 7.12 -2.73 9.25
C GLU A 58 6.61 -3.82 10.22
N PRO A 59 7.50 -4.59 10.87
CA PRO A 59 7.13 -5.71 11.75
C PRO A 59 6.15 -5.34 12.89
N GLU A 60 6.15 -4.08 13.33
CA GLU A 60 5.26 -3.54 14.35
C GLU A 60 3.78 -3.59 13.92
N LEU A 61 3.50 -3.72 12.61
CA LEU A 61 2.16 -3.83 12.03
C LEU A 61 1.70 -5.29 11.86
N ARG A 62 2.48 -6.28 12.33
CA ARG A 62 2.13 -7.69 12.25
C ARG A 62 0.76 -7.97 12.87
N GLY A 63 -0.10 -8.67 12.15
CA GLY A 63 -1.48 -8.97 12.55
C GLY A 63 -2.42 -7.76 12.52
N GLY A 64 -1.95 -6.59 12.06
CA GLY A 64 -2.72 -5.35 12.00
C GLY A 64 -3.19 -4.96 10.59
N THR A 65 -2.91 -5.79 9.58
CA THR A 65 -3.35 -5.52 8.20
C THR A 65 -4.69 -6.18 7.91
N TRP A 66 -5.46 -5.55 7.01
CA TRP A 66 -6.72 -6.10 6.55
C TRP A 66 -7.01 -5.61 5.13
N GLY A 67 -7.10 -6.54 4.17
CA GLY A 67 -7.26 -6.21 2.76
C GLY A 67 -6.68 -7.28 1.85
N LEU A 68 -6.49 -6.94 0.57
CA LEU A 68 -5.96 -7.86 -0.45
C LEU A 68 -4.53 -8.34 -0.20
N CYS A 69 -3.76 -7.68 0.67
CA CYS A 69 -2.44 -8.13 1.09
C CYS A 69 -2.48 -9.10 2.29
N GLY A 70 -3.66 -9.55 2.71
CA GLY A 70 -3.83 -10.48 3.82
C GLY A 70 -3.77 -9.83 5.21
N THR A 71 -3.62 -10.67 6.23
CA THR A 71 -3.70 -10.32 7.67
C THR A 71 -2.33 -10.05 8.31
N TYR A 72 -1.24 -10.41 7.61
CA TYR A 72 0.15 -10.29 8.07
C TYR A 72 0.41 -11.03 9.40
N THR A 73 -0.11 -12.24 9.55
CA THR A 73 0.04 -13.08 10.76
C THR A 73 1.10 -14.19 10.63
N ASP A 74 1.72 -14.34 9.45
CA ASP A 74 2.46 -15.52 8.96
C ASP A 74 1.64 -16.82 8.90
N ASN A 75 0.32 -16.73 8.97
CA ASN A 75 -0.56 -17.87 8.80
C ASN A 75 -1.26 -17.82 7.43
N PRO A 76 -0.78 -18.56 6.42
CA PRO A 76 -1.39 -18.53 5.09
C PRO A 76 -2.84 -19.05 5.05
N ALA A 77 -3.32 -19.69 6.13
CA ALA A 77 -4.71 -20.16 6.21
C ALA A 77 -5.72 -19.01 6.39
N ASP A 78 -5.30 -17.82 6.84
CA ASP A 78 -6.18 -16.68 7.07
C ASP A 78 -5.97 -15.51 6.08
N ASP A 79 -5.03 -15.63 5.13
CA ASP A 79 -4.74 -14.58 4.15
C ASP A 79 -5.94 -14.24 3.23
N PHE A 80 -6.87 -15.18 3.04
CA PHE A 80 -8.10 -14.96 2.29
C PHE A 80 -9.29 -14.52 3.16
N MET A 81 -9.02 -13.91 4.32
CA MET A 81 -10.05 -13.32 5.18
C MET A 81 -10.76 -12.15 4.48
N ARG A 82 -12.07 -12.27 4.35
CA ARG A 82 -12.95 -11.28 3.73
C ARG A 82 -13.30 -10.15 4.71
N PRO A 83 -13.94 -9.06 4.26
CA PRO A 83 -14.40 -7.98 5.13
C PRO A 83 -15.43 -8.39 6.20
N ASP A 84 -16.15 -9.50 5.99
CA ASP A 84 -17.11 -10.06 6.95
C ASP A 84 -16.47 -10.98 8.01
N GLY A 85 -15.16 -11.26 7.88
CA GLY A 85 -14.41 -12.15 8.78
C GLY A 85 -14.34 -13.61 8.33
N ASP A 86 -15.09 -14.01 7.29
CA ASP A 86 -15.02 -15.37 6.75
C ASP A 86 -13.79 -15.56 5.87
N ILE A 87 -13.29 -16.80 5.80
CA ILE A 87 -12.17 -17.15 4.92
C ILE A 87 -12.74 -17.59 3.56
N ALA A 88 -12.26 -16.99 2.46
CA ALA A 88 -12.63 -17.42 1.12
C ALA A 88 -11.90 -18.71 0.71
N PRO A 89 -12.59 -19.68 0.08
CA PRO A 89 -11.94 -20.91 -0.38
C PRO A 89 -11.05 -20.69 -1.62
N PHE A 90 -11.24 -19.60 -2.37
CA PHE A 90 -10.53 -19.34 -3.62
C PHE A 90 -10.18 -17.86 -3.77
N ALA A 91 -9.05 -17.58 -4.41
CA ALA A 91 -8.53 -16.23 -4.61
C ALA A 91 -9.50 -15.29 -5.33
N ALA A 92 -10.28 -15.80 -6.30
CA ALA A 92 -11.27 -14.99 -7.01
C ALA A 92 -12.41 -14.52 -6.10
N ALA A 93 -12.91 -15.40 -5.22
CA ALA A 93 -13.95 -15.04 -4.27
C ALA A 93 -13.43 -14.05 -3.22
N PHE A 94 -12.19 -14.26 -2.75
CA PHE A 94 -11.48 -13.31 -1.89
C PHE A 94 -11.35 -11.94 -2.55
N GLY A 95 -10.78 -11.88 -3.76
CA GLY A 95 -10.57 -10.63 -4.48
C GLY A 95 -11.86 -9.85 -4.73
N ASN A 96 -12.93 -10.55 -5.11
CA ASN A 96 -14.24 -9.95 -5.33
C ASN A 96 -14.88 -9.38 -4.06
N SER A 97 -14.57 -9.93 -2.88
CA SER A 97 -15.13 -9.46 -1.61
C SER A 97 -14.60 -8.10 -1.15
N TRP A 98 -13.43 -7.69 -1.66
CA TRP A 98 -12.75 -6.43 -1.32
C TRP A 98 -13.04 -5.28 -2.31
N LYS A 99 -14.05 -5.44 -3.15
CA LYS A 99 -14.48 -4.39 -4.08
C LYS A 99 -15.02 -3.18 -3.30
N VAL A 100 -14.52 -1.99 -3.63
CA VAL A 100 -14.91 -0.68 -3.06
C VAL A 100 -15.90 0.05 -3.96
#